data_AF-A0A1B6ATJ5-F1
#
_entry.id   AF-A0A1B6ATJ5-F1
#
_cell.length_a   1.000
_cell.length_b   1.000
_cell.length_c   1.000
_cell.angle_alpha   90.00
_cell.angle_beta   90.00
_cell.angle_gamma   90.00
#
_symmetry.space_group_name_H-M   'P 1'
#
loop_
_entity.id
_entity.type
_entity.pdbx_description
1 polymer ?
#
loop_
_entity_poly.entity_id
_entity_poly.type
_entity_poly.pdbx_seq_one_letter_code
_entity_poly.pdbx_strand_id
1 'polypeptide(L)'
;MTATMNDLRTGRALVTSELFASIVNIVVTHFGQTPERAERQTDQALAFVATAAAATVPVIPSDDVDHALHAFILHTADYSKFC
;
A
#
# COMPACT_ATOMS: atom_id res chain seq x y z
N MET A 1 -8.38 2.93 34.26
CA MET A 1 -8.31 3.22 32.82
C MET A 1 -7.24 2.30 32.26
N THR A 2 -7.61 1.29 31.49
CA THR A 2 -6.68 0.29 30.96
C THR A 2 -6.39 0.66 29.52
N ALA A 3 -5.16 1.06 29.20
CA ALA A 3 -4.76 1.34 27.83
C ALA A 3 -4.37 0.04 27.14
N THR A 4 -5.04 -0.30 26.04
CA THR A 4 -4.64 -1.40 25.16
C THR A 4 -3.50 -0.90 24.28
N MET A 5 -2.33 -1.56 24.34
CA MET A 5 -1.27 -1.33 23.35
C MET A 5 -1.63 -2.09 22.07
N ASN A 6 -1.97 -1.36 21.00
CA ASN A 6 -2.07 -1.94 19.68
C ASN A 6 -0.66 -2.03 19.08
N ASP A 7 -0.32 -3.18 18.52
CA ASP A 7 0.92 -3.34 17.79
C ASP A 7 0.78 -2.64 16.43
N LEU A 8 1.40 -1.46 16.30
CA LEU A 8 1.29 -0.63 15.10
C LEU A 8 2.15 -1.24 13.99
N ARG A 9 1.51 -1.68 12.90
CA ARG A 9 2.18 -2.19 11.71
C ARG A 9 2.00 -1.21 10.55
N THR A 10 3.06 -1.01 9.77
CA THR A 10 3.01 -0.23 8.53
C THR A 10 2.64 -1.15 7.36
N GLY A 11 2.20 -0.57 6.24
CA GLY A 11 1.92 -1.35 5.03
C GLY A 11 3.16 -2.04 4.48
N ARG A 12 4.33 -1.40 4.59
CA ARG A 12 5.64 -1.98 4.24
C ARG A 12 5.92 -3.30 4.95
N ALA A 13 5.43 -3.47 6.18
CA ALA A 13 5.61 -4.69 6.97
C ALA A 13 4.66 -5.84 6.56
N LEU A 14 3.82 -5.64 5.54
CA LEU A 14 2.89 -6.65 5.02
C LEU A 14 3.44 -7.38 3.79
N VAL A 15 4.54 -6.89 3.20
CA VAL A 15 5.13 -7.42 1.97
C VAL A 15 6.63 -7.60 2.12
N THR A 16 7.24 -8.30 1.17
CA THR A 16 8.70 -8.35 1.09
C THR A 16 9.26 -6.98 0.70
N SER A 17 10.50 -6.70 1.12
CA SER A 17 11.21 -5.48 0.74
C SER A 17 11.37 -5.34 -0.78
N GLU A 18 11.48 -6.46 -1.49
CA GLU A 18 11.59 -6.51 -2.95
C GLU A 18 10.28 -6.08 -3.63
N LEU A 19 9.14 -6.63 -3.22
CA LEU A 19 7.83 -6.22 -3.74
C LEU A 19 7.56 -4.75 -3.44
N PHE A 20 7.87 -4.30 -2.22
CA PHE A 20 7.74 -2.89 -1.85
C PHE A 20 8.57 -1.99 -2.78
N ALA A 21 9.85 -2.30 -2.97
CA ALA A 21 10.73 -1.53 -3.85
C ALA A 21 10.26 -1.55 -5.32
N SER A 22 9.72 -2.67 -5.79
CA SER A 22 9.17 -2.78 -7.15
C SER A 22 7.98 -1.83 -7.34
N ILE A 23 7.03 -1.81 -6.40
CA ILE A 23 5.87 -0.91 -6.47
C ILE A 23 6.32 0.55 -6.42
N VAL A 24 7.24 0.90 -5.51
CA VAL A 24 7.83 2.25 -5.45
C VAL A 24 8.43 2.66 -6.78
N ASN A 25 9.22 1.78 -7.40
CA ASN A 25 9.85 2.06 -8.69
C ASN A 25 8.79 2.29 -9.79
N ILE A 26 7.73 1.48 -9.84
CA ILE A 26 6.62 1.67 -10.79
C ILE A 26 5.93 3.01 -10.55
N VAL A 27 5.71 3.40 -9.29
CA VAL A 27 5.08 4.69 -8.96
C VAL A 27 5.94 5.87 -9.42
N VAL A 28 7.26 5.80 -9.21
CA VAL A 28 8.20 6.81 -9.71
C VAL A 28 8.15 6.90 -11.24
N THR A 29 8.22 5.76 -11.95
CA THR A 29 8.36 5.75 -13.41
C THR A 29 7.05 6.05 -14.14
N HIS A 30 5.91 5.53 -13.67
CA HIS A 30 4.62 5.65 -14.36
C HIS A 30 3.81 6.87 -13.92
N PHE A 31 3.97 7.32 -12.68
CA PHE A 31 3.20 8.44 -12.12
C PHE A 31 4.06 9.68 -11.84
N GLY A 32 5.37 9.64 -12.14
CA GLY A 32 6.27 10.80 -12.05
C GLY A 32 6.48 11.31 -10.62
N GLN A 33 6.23 10.47 -9.61
CA GLN A 33 6.36 10.84 -8.21
C GLN A 33 7.83 10.86 -7.78
N THR A 34 8.15 11.69 -6.77
CA THR A 34 9.48 11.60 -6.14
C THR A 34 9.62 10.27 -5.40
N PRO A 35 10.84 9.73 -5.25
CA PRO A 35 11.05 8.47 -4.52
C PRO A 35 10.44 8.49 -3.12
N GLU A 36 10.61 9.58 -2.36
CA GLU A 36 10.08 9.69 -1.00
C GLU A 36 8.55 9.70 -0.98
N ARG A 37 7.92 10.29 -2.00
CA ARG A 37 6.45 10.30 -2.10
C ARG A 37 5.92 8.94 -2.53
N ALA A 38 6.57 8.30 -3.49
CA ALA A 38 6.26 6.95 -3.94
C ALA A 38 6.38 5.91 -2.81
N GLU A 39 7.38 6.02 -1.93
CA GLU A 39 7.50 5.19 -0.72
C GLU A 39 6.30 5.34 0.21
N ARG A 40 5.88 6.59 0.49
CA ARG A 40 4.70 6.84 1.35
C ARG A 40 3.41 6.36 0.70
N GLN A 41 3.23 6.59 -0.60
CA GLN A 41 2.07 6.10 -1.34
C GLN A 41 2.00 4.58 -1.34
N THR A 42 3.13 3.90 -1.53
CA THR A 42 3.22 2.43 -1.48
C THR A 42 2.88 1.88 -0.10
N ASP A 43 3.43 2.48 0.96
CA ASP A 43 3.10 2.07 2.33
C ASP A 43 1.60 2.23 2.63
N GLN A 44 1.01 3.36 2.24
CA GLN A 44 -0.40 3.61 2.47
C GLN A 44 -1.33 2.79 1.58
N ALA A 45 -0.94 2.47 0.34
CA ALA A 45 -1.72 1.59 -0.53
C ALA A 45 -1.80 0.16 0.03
N LEU A 46 -0.69 -0.37 0.53
CA LEU A 46 -0.66 -1.69 1.16
C LEU A 46 -1.50 -1.71 2.45
N ALA A 47 -1.40 -0.66 3.26
CA ALA A 47 -2.25 -0.49 4.45
C ALA A 47 -3.74 -0.37 4.08
N PHE A 48 -4.06 0.33 2.99
CA PHE A 48 -5.41 0.46 2.48
C PHE A 48 -5.98 -0.90 2.07
N VAL A 49 -5.25 -1.72 1.30
CA VAL A 49 -5.74 -3.06 0.89
C VAL A 49 -6.04 -3.94 2.11
N ALA A 50 -5.12 -3.98 3.08
CA ALA A 50 -5.34 -4.74 4.32
C ALA A 50 -6.53 -4.21 5.14
N THR A 51 -6.71 -2.89 5.17
CA THR A 51 -7.85 -2.26 5.86
C THR A 51 -9.16 -2.55 5.14
N ALA A 52 -9.18 -2.45 3.81
CA ALA A 52 -10.34 -2.71 2.98
C ALA A 52 -10.81 -4.16 3.09
N ALA A 53 -9.88 -5.12 3.23
CA ALA A 53 -10.21 -6.53 3.46
C ALA A 53 -10.97 -6.77 4.79
N ALA A 54 -10.75 -5.93 5.80
CA ALA A 54 -11.42 -6.01 7.10
C ALA A 54 -12.60 -5.03 7.26
N ALA A 55 -12.81 -4.14 6.30
CA ALA A 55 -13.81 -3.10 6.38
C ALA A 55 -15.23 -3.68 6.26
N THR A 56 -16.13 -3.24 7.14
CA THR A 56 -17.57 -3.60 7.09
C THR A 56 -18.40 -2.59 6.31
N VAL A 57 -17.77 -1.52 5.82
CA VAL A 57 -18.36 -0.47 5.00
C VAL A 57 -17.54 -0.29 3.74
N PRO A 58 -18.15 0.17 2.63
CA PRO A 58 -17.39 0.53 1.43
C PRO A 58 -16.33 1.59 1.74
N VAL A 59 -15.11 1.33 1.27
CA VAL A 59 -13.98 2.26 1.38
C VAL A 59 -13.36 2.47 0.01
N ILE A 60 -12.85 3.66 -0.24
CA ILE A 60 -12.11 4.02 -1.45
C ILE A 60 -10.76 4.60 -1.04
N PRO A 61 -9.69 4.38 -1.82
CA PRO A 61 -8.43 5.06 -1.58
C PRO A 61 -8.58 6.56 -1.84
N SER A 62 -7.66 7.37 -1.31
CA SER A 62 -7.50 8.73 -1.80
C SER A 62 -6.79 8.72 -3.16
N ASP A 63 -6.95 9.78 -3.95
CA ASP A 63 -6.28 9.94 -5.25
C ASP A 63 -4.76 9.75 -5.14
N ASP A 64 -4.16 10.18 -4.03
CA ASP A 64 -2.72 10.03 -3.80
C ASP A 64 -2.33 8.57 -3.54
N VAL A 65 -3.14 7.81 -2.81
CA VAL A 65 -2.89 6.38 -2.56
C VAL A 65 -3.15 5.56 -3.82
N ASP A 66 -4.08 5.99 -4.66
CA ASP A 66 -4.51 5.26 -5.86
C ASP A 66 -3.37 5.00 -6.86
N HIS A 67 -2.39 5.91 -7.00
CA HIS A 67 -1.22 5.66 -7.85
C HIS A 67 -0.49 4.36 -7.51
N ALA A 68 -0.26 4.13 -6.21
CA ALA A 68 0.44 2.94 -5.75
C ALA A 68 -0.48 1.71 -5.71
N LEU A 69 -1.78 1.89 -5.45
CA LEU A 69 -2.75 0.81 -5.57
C LEU A 69 -2.85 0.31 -7.02
N HIS A 70 -2.95 1.22 -7.97
CA HIS A 70 -2.95 0.94 -9.40
C HIS A 70 -1.67 0.21 -9.82
N ALA A 71 -0.51 0.70 -9.39
CA ALA A 71 0.77 0.03 -9.61
C ALA A 71 0.76 -1.41 -9.06
N PHE A 72 0.27 -1.61 -7.84
CA PHE A 72 0.24 -2.92 -7.23
C PHE A 72 -0.69 -3.90 -7.95
N ILE A 73 -1.92 -3.47 -8.28
CA ILE A 73 -2.92 -4.32 -8.93
C ILE A 73 -2.56 -4.65 -10.37
N LEU A 74 -2.15 -3.66 -11.17
CA LEU A 74 -2.00 -3.85 -12.62
C LEU A 74 -0.60 -4.22 -13.07
N HIS A 75 0.42 -3.94 -12.25
CA HIS A 75 1.83 -4.13 -12.64
C HIS A 75 2.56 -5.18 -11.78
N THR A 76 1.86 -5.89 -10.91
CA THR A 76 2.42 -7.03 -10.18
C THR A 76 1.47 -8.22 -10.25
N ALA A 77 2.03 -9.43 -10.29
CA ALA A 77 1.23 -10.65 -10.11
C ALA A 77 0.89 -10.90 -8.63
N ASP A 78 1.60 -10.23 -7.71
CA ASP A 78 1.54 -10.50 -6.28
C ASP A 78 0.30 -9.95 -5.59
N TYR A 79 -0.42 -9.00 -6.20
CA TYR A 79 -1.73 -8.57 -5.69
C TYR A 79 -2.68 -9.76 -5.49
N SER A 80 -2.70 -10.70 -6.44
CA SER A 80 -3.54 -11.91 -6.36
C SER A 80 -3.13 -12.88 -5.25
N LYS A 81 -1.88 -12.81 -4.79
CA LYS A 81 -1.35 -13.64 -3.68
C LYS A 81 -1.48 -12.94 -2.33
N PHE A 82 -1.54 -11.61 -2.35
CA PHE A 82 -1.64 -10.76 -1.17
C PHE A 82 -3.07 -10.76 -0.61
N CYS A 83 -4.05 -10.78 -1.51
CA CYS A 83 -5.48 -10.95 -1.19
C CYS A 83 -5.84 -12.43 -0.97
#